data_AF-W2QXU3-F1
#
_entry.id   AF-W2QXU3-F1
#
_cell.length_a   1.000
_cell.length_b   1.000
_cell.length_c   1.000
_cell.angle_alpha   90.00
_cell.angle_beta   90.00
_cell.angle_gamma   90.00
#
_symmetry.space_group_name_H-M   'P 1'
#
loop_
_entity.id
_entity.type
_entity.pdbx_description
1 polymer ?
#
loop_
_entity_poly.entity_id
_entity_poly.type
_entity_poly.pdbx_seq_one_letter_code
_entity_poly.pdbx_strand_id
1 'polypeptide(L)'
;MVQEDLEMHEKQRNLNSVFELLSEDATCNASYETTVQFKLLKFERKPKPPIAYEIAKLPASKLLVKPDEITRIFPMDLIKKCATKVVAFQKKHKGVRELDIALEVVGVGVFANSTIKLMKKWHIANAAFRRINSALAWIDNVDLSRCDNSNFSVERDLDLPSKLKEIKVLTSQVDVLDIAGKGLITDEIMHKILAKIFGSKDGITVFDSSTLGTVVDGKRRTERAYT
;
A
#
# COMPACT_ATOMS: atom_id res chain seq x y z
N MET A 1 6.73 -25.64 7.43
CA MET A 1 6.72 -24.26 7.97
C MET A 1 8.11 -23.88 8.48
N VAL A 2 8.68 -24.67 9.40
CA VAL A 2 10.00 -24.43 10.01
C VAL A 2 11.16 -24.38 9.00
N GLN A 3 11.22 -25.30 8.03
CA GLN A 3 12.30 -25.33 7.03
C GLN A 3 12.35 -24.07 6.15
N GLU A 4 11.19 -23.55 5.74
CA GLU A 4 11.12 -22.34 4.91
C GLU A 4 11.56 -21.10 5.70
N ASP A 5 11.24 -21.04 6.99
CA ASP A 5 11.63 -19.92 7.85
C ASP A 5 13.14 -19.94 8.12
N LEU A 6 13.74 -21.13 8.27
CA LEU A 6 15.19 -21.33 8.34
C LEU A 6 15.89 -20.85 7.06
N GLU A 7 15.39 -21.24 5.89
CA GLU A 7 15.96 -20.78 4.60
C GLU A 7 15.88 -19.26 4.42
N MET A 8 14.80 -18.62 4.90
CA MET A 8 14.67 -17.17 4.85
C MET A 8 15.68 -16.50 5.80
N HIS A 9 15.89 -17.07 7.00
CA HIS A 9 16.90 -16.57 7.93
C HIS A 9 18.34 -16.74 7.40
N GLU A 10 18.67 -17.90 6.85
CA GLU A 10 19.99 -18.18 6.25
C GLU A 10 20.31 -17.22 5.10
N LYS A 11 19.30 -16.83 4.33
CA LYS A 11 19.43 -15.86 3.23
C LYS A 11 19.35 -14.40 3.68
N GLN A 12 19.29 -14.13 5.00
CA GLN A 12 19.08 -12.80 5.59
C GLN A 12 17.82 -12.09 5.06
N ARG A 13 16.81 -12.86 4.67
CA ARG A 13 15.52 -12.37 4.18
C ARG A 13 14.55 -12.22 5.35
N ASN A 14 14.77 -11.17 6.12
CA ASN A 14 13.97 -10.80 7.28
C ASN A 14 13.42 -9.37 7.12
N LEU A 15 12.70 -8.87 8.11
CA LEU A 15 12.04 -7.58 8.00
C LEU A 15 13.05 -6.41 7.91
N ASN A 16 14.31 -6.57 8.33
CA ASN A 16 15.34 -5.54 8.07
C ASN A 16 15.60 -5.37 6.58
N SER A 17 15.66 -6.45 5.79
CA SER A 17 15.85 -6.29 4.34
C SER A 17 14.64 -5.60 3.69
N VAL A 18 13.43 -5.83 4.20
CA VAL A 18 12.24 -5.05 3.78
C VAL A 18 12.38 -3.57 4.11
N PHE A 19 12.93 -3.23 5.28
CA PHE A 19 13.19 -1.84 5.67
C PHE A 19 14.16 -1.16 4.71
N GLU A 20 15.26 -1.82 4.36
CA GLU A 20 16.29 -1.29 3.46
C GLU A 20 15.75 -1.12 2.03
N LEU A 21 14.97 -2.09 1.55
CA LEU A 21 14.45 -2.09 0.18
C LEU A 21 13.27 -1.13 -0.03
N LEU A 22 12.45 -0.90 0.99
CA LEU A 22 11.25 -0.07 0.91
C LEU A 22 11.47 1.33 1.49
N SER A 23 12.53 1.99 1.02
CA SER A 23 12.71 3.43 1.20
C SER A 23 11.65 4.22 0.41
N GLU A 24 11.56 5.53 0.62
CA GLU A 24 10.56 6.37 -0.05
C GLU A 24 10.70 6.39 -1.58
N ASP A 25 11.90 6.10 -2.07
CA ASP A 25 12.25 6.06 -3.49
C ASP A 25 12.22 4.65 -4.09
N ALA A 26 11.70 3.66 -3.37
CA ALA A 26 11.65 2.28 -3.84
C ALA A 26 10.88 2.15 -5.17
N THR A 27 11.51 1.54 -6.17
CA THR A 27 10.92 1.26 -7.49
C THR A 27 10.70 -0.24 -7.70
N CYS A 28 9.91 -0.60 -8.71
CA CYS A 28 9.66 -2.01 -9.04
C CYS A 28 10.96 -2.72 -9.43
N ASN A 29 11.81 -2.08 -10.24
CA ASN A 29 13.09 -2.65 -10.66
C ASN A 29 14.00 -3.00 -9.47
N ALA A 30 14.11 -2.11 -8.50
CA ALA A 30 15.06 -2.26 -7.39
C ALA A 30 14.58 -3.24 -6.30
N SER A 31 13.27 -3.36 -6.09
CA SER A 31 12.73 -3.97 -4.88
C SER A 31 11.81 -5.18 -5.09
N TYR A 32 11.35 -5.43 -6.32
CA TYR A 32 10.34 -6.47 -6.60
C TYR A 32 10.79 -7.87 -6.17
N GLU A 33 11.91 -8.36 -6.70
CA GLU A 33 12.31 -9.77 -6.56
C GLU A 33 12.44 -10.22 -5.11
N THR A 34 13.08 -9.39 -4.27
CA THR A 34 13.26 -9.70 -2.86
C THR A 34 11.97 -9.51 -2.07
N THR A 35 11.18 -8.47 -2.37
CA THR A 35 9.95 -8.17 -1.61
C THR A 35 8.87 -9.24 -1.80
N VAL A 36 8.73 -9.81 -3.01
CA VAL A 36 7.69 -10.81 -3.30
C VAL A 36 7.92 -12.19 -2.67
N GLN A 37 9.14 -12.47 -2.20
CA GLN A 37 9.48 -13.77 -1.60
C GLN A 37 8.93 -13.93 -0.18
N PHE A 38 8.64 -12.82 0.50
CA PHE A 38 8.07 -12.83 1.84
C PHE A 38 6.66 -13.43 1.83
N LYS A 39 6.42 -14.34 2.78
CA LYS A 39 5.12 -14.99 2.95
C LYS A 39 4.32 -14.36 4.08
N LEU A 40 3.00 -14.50 3.99
CA LEU A 40 2.11 -14.11 5.07
C LEU A 40 2.18 -15.10 6.23
N LEU A 41 2.15 -14.58 7.46
CA LEU A 41 1.93 -15.37 8.65
C LEU A 41 0.52 -15.99 8.59
N LYS A 42 0.46 -17.32 8.70
CA LYS A 42 -0.78 -18.08 8.68
C LYS A 42 -1.16 -18.44 10.11
N PHE A 43 -2.42 -18.24 10.46
CA PHE A 43 -2.97 -18.67 11.73
C PHE A 43 -3.88 -19.88 11.49
N GLU A 44 -3.71 -20.94 12.26
CA GLU A 44 -4.60 -22.11 12.22
C GLU A 44 -6.01 -21.78 12.72
N ARG A 45 -6.11 -20.80 13.63
CA ARG A 45 -7.36 -20.32 14.21
C ARG A 45 -7.37 -18.80 14.19
N LYS A 46 -8.57 -18.21 14.20
CA LYS A 46 -8.71 -16.74 14.27
C LYS A 46 -7.92 -16.20 15.46
N PRO A 47 -6.94 -15.30 15.26
CA PRO A 47 -6.11 -14.81 16.35
C PRO A 47 -6.95 -13.97 17.33
N LYS A 48 -6.58 -14.03 18.61
CA LYS A 48 -7.14 -13.14 19.62
C LYS A 48 -6.84 -11.68 19.28
N PRO A 49 -7.67 -10.72 19.73
CA PRO A 49 -7.38 -9.30 19.52
C PRO A 49 -6.00 -8.93 20.07
N PRO A 50 -5.21 -8.11 19.35
CA PRO A 50 -3.92 -7.64 19.87
C PRO A 50 -4.08 -6.84 21.17
N ILE A 51 -3.06 -6.92 22.02
CA ILE A 51 -3.00 -6.18 23.28
C ILE A 51 -1.93 -5.09 23.15
N ALA A 52 -2.31 -3.85 23.42
CA ALA A 52 -1.42 -2.70 23.30
C ALA A 52 -0.74 -2.39 24.64
N TYR A 53 0.55 -2.08 24.55
CA TYR A 53 1.41 -1.69 25.67
C TYR A 53 2.17 -0.42 25.31
N GLU A 54 2.48 0.38 26.32
CA GLU A 54 3.56 1.36 26.21
C GLU A 54 4.88 0.62 26.42
N ILE A 55 5.86 0.84 25.53
CA ILE A 55 7.13 0.08 25.51
C ILE A 55 7.86 0.19 26.85
N ALA A 56 7.89 1.38 27.44
CA ALA A 56 8.52 1.63 28.74
C ALA A 56 7.86 0.89 29.92
N LYS A 57 6.63 0.38 29.73
CA LYS A 57 5.82 -0.31 30.75
C LYS A 57 5.58 -1.77 30.40
N LEU A 58 6.38 -2.34 29.50
CA LEU A 58 6.30 -3.76 29.18
C LEU A 58 6.66 -4.61 30.41
N PRO A 59 5.89 -5.68 30.71
CA PRO A 59 6.28 -6.65 31.72
C PRO A 59 7.66 -7.25 31.40
N ALA A 60 8.48 -7.54 32.42
CA ALA A 60 9.82 -8.09 32.24
C ALA A 60 9.87 -9.40 31.44
N SER A 61 8.77 -10.17 31.44
CA SER A 61 8.62 -11.40 30.65
C SER A 61 8.31 -11.18 29.17
N LYS A 62 8.01 -9.95 28.75
CA LYS A 62 7.60 -9.60 27.39
C LYS A 62 8.70 -8.83 26.68
N LEU A 63 9.45 -9.54 25.85
CA LEU A 63 10.48 -8.94 24.99
C LEU A 63 9.90 -8.57 23.63
N LEU A 64 10.40 -7.46 23.09
CA LEU A 64 10.10 -7.07 21.71
C LEU A 64 10.81 -8.03 20.75
N VAL A 65 10.06 -8.59 19.81
CA VAL A 65 10.61 -9.35 18.69
C VAL A 65 11.37 -8.39 17.80
N LYS A 66 12.62 -8.72 17.51
CA LYS A 66 13.48 -7.85 16.69
C LYS A 66 13.15 -8.02 15.21
N PRO A 67 13.28 -6.98 14.38
CA PRO A 67 12.96 -7.09 12.94
C PRO A 67 13.76 -8.15 12.17
N ASP A 68 15.00 -8.44 12.56
CA ASP A 68 15.84 -9.50 11.98
C ASP A 68 15.35 -10.92 12.29
N GLU A 69 14.56 -11.08 13.35
CA GLU A 69 13.91 -12.32 13.75
C GLU A 69 12.59 -12.57 12.97
N ILE A 70 12.15 -11.62 12.14
CA ILE A 70 10.85 -11.68 11.47
C ILE A 70 11.01 -12.02 9.99
N THR A 71 10.59 -13.22 9.61
CA THR A 71 10.60 -13.71 8.21
C THR A 71 9.23 -13.76 7.56
N ARG A 72 8.15 -13.53 8.34
CA ARG A 72 6.76 -13.57 7.85
C ARG A 72 6.04 -12.26 8.11
N ILE A 73 5.28 -11.82 7.11
CA ILE A 73 4.53 -10.56 7.16
C ILE A 73 3.14 -10.81 7.72
N PHE A 74 2.66 -9.93 8.59
CA PHE A 74 1.29 -10.04 9.10
C PHE A 74 0.27 -9.84 7.98
N PRO A 75 -0.81 -10.64 7.96
CA PRO A 75 -1.97 -10.36 7.11
C PRO A 75 -2.51 -8.94 7.31
N MET A 76 -3.00 -8.31 6.23
CA MET A 76 -3.50 -6.94 6.26
C MET A 76 -4.66 -6.74 7.27
N ASP A 77 -5.50 -7.75 7.47
CA ASP A 77 -6.59 -7.69 8.46
C ASP A 77 -6.07 -7.62 9.90
N LEU A 78 -4.97 -8.32 10.19
CA LEU A 78 -4.29 -8.23 11.49
C LEU A 78 -3.65 -6.85 11.67
N ILE A 79 -2.98 -6.33 10.65
CA ILE A 79 -2.41 -4.97 10.65
C ILE A 79 -3.49 -3.92 10.93
N LYS A 80 -4.68 -4.04 10.33
CA LYS A 80 -5.82 -3.14 10.59
C LYS A 80 -6.32 -3.23 12.04
N LYS A 81 -6.39 -4.43 12.62
CA LYS A 81 -6.73 -4.64 14.04
C LYS A 81 -5.70 -3.99 14.96
N CYS A 82 -4.42 -4.16 14.65
CA CYS A 82 -3.29 -3.52 15.33
C CYS A 82 -3.43 -1.98 15.32
N ALA A 83 -3.67 -1.38 14.15
CA ALA A 83 -3.88 0.06 14.02
C ALA A 83 -5.08 0.56 14.86
N THR A 84 -6.18 -0.18 14.84
CA THR A 84 -7.37 0.15 15.67
C THR A 84 -7.03 0.11 17.16
N LYS A 85 -6.20 -0.84 17.60
CA LYS A 85 -5.75 -0.96 18.99
C LYS A 85 -4.82 0.18 19.40
N VAL A 86 -3.91 0.63 18.52
CA VAL A 86 -3.06 1.80 18.76
C VAL A 86 -3.91 3.04 19.01
N VAL A 87 -4.86 3.33 18.13
CA VAL A 87 -5.77 4.47 18.28
C VAL A 87 -6.56 4.39 19.59
N ALA A 88 -7.12 3.22 19.90
CA ALA A 88 -7.86 3.01 21.15
C ALA A 88 -6.97 3.19 22.40
N PHE A 89 -5.71 2.76 22.32
CA PHE A 89 -4.74 2.89 23.40
C PHE A 89 -4.37 4.34 23.65
N GLN A 90 -4.05 5.11 22.60
CA GLN A 90 -3.72 6.54 22.72
C GLN A 90 -4.88 7.38 23.22
N LYS A 91 -6.13 7.04 22.85
CA LYS A 91 -7.33 7.69 23.41
C LYS A 91 -7.43 7.53 24.92
N LYS A 92 -6.98 6.38 25.46
CA LYS A 92 -6.96 6.10 26.91
C LYS A 92 -5.72 6.66 27.61
N HIS A 93 -4.59 6.75 26.92
CA HIS A 93 -3.31 7.20 27.46
C HIS A 93 -2.83 8.43 26.68
N LYS A 94 -3.35 9.60 27.06
CA LYS A 94 -3.00 10.87 26.42
C LYS A 94 -1.49 11.12 26.53
N GLY A 95 -0.87 11.53 25.43
CA GLY A 95 0.56 11.87 25.36
C GLY A 95 1.48 10.71 24.93
N VAL A 96 1.00 9.47 24.86
CA VAL A 96 1.82 8.35 24.35
C VAL A 96 1.95 8.47 22.83
N ARG A 97 3.20 8.55 22.33
CA ARG A 97 3.49 8.61 20.90
C ARG A 97 3.24 7.24 20.27
N GLU A 98 2.83 7.22 19.00
CA GLU A 98 2.59 5.97 18.29
C GLU A 98 3.83 5.06 18.20
N LEU A 99 5.03 5.65 18.20
CA LEU A 99 6.30 4.92 18.15
C LEU A 99 6.66 4.25 19.49
N ASP A 100 6.09 4.72 20.60
CA ASP A 100 6.33 4.17 21.94
C ASP A 100 5.33 3.06 22.29
N ILE A 101 4.55 2.60 21.32
CA ILE A 101 3.52 1.56 21.49
C ILE A 101 4.02 0.24 20.91
N ALA A 102 3.82 -0.82 21.69
CA ALA A 102 4.00 -2.20 21.28
C ALA A 102 2.67 -2.95 21.28
N LEU A 103 2.58 -3.98 20.43
CA LEU A 103 1.41 -4.80 20.25
C LEU A 103 1.78 -6.26 20.45
N GLU A 104 1.18 -6.88 21.47
CA GLU A 104 1.22 -8.31 21.65
C GLU A 104 0.19 -8.96 20.73
N VAL A 105 0.67 -9.86 19.87
CA VAL A 105 -0.13 -10.82 19.15
C VAL A 105 -0.03 -12.14 19.90
N VAL A 106 -1.10 -12.48 20.62
CA VAL A 106 -1.13 -13.63 21.53
C VAL A 106 -0.76 -14.92 20.78
N GLY A 107 0.25 -15.63 21.29
CA GLY A 107 0.79 -16.85 20.68
C GLY A 107 1.81 -16.61 19.56
N VAL A 108 2.17 -15.35 19.27
CA VAL A 108 3.18 -15.00 18.26
C VAL A 108 4.32 -14.20 18.89
N GLY A 109 4.02 -13.12 19.62
CA GLY A 109 5.05 -12.26 20.23
C GLY A 109 4.60 -10.83 20.42
N VAL A 110 5.52 -9.98 20.88
CA VAL A 110 5.28 -8.54 21.09
C VAL A 110 6.08 -7.74 20.07
N PHE A 111 5.40 -6.87 19.33
CA PHE A 111 5.98 -6.16 18.19
C PHE A 111 5.87 -4.66 18.39
N ALA A 112 6.93 -3.92 18.10
CA ALA A 112 6.84 -2.46 18.05
C ALA A 112 5.86 -2.02 16.95
N ASN A 113 5.14 -0.93 17.17
CA ASN A 113 4.21 -0.40 16.16
C ASN A 113 4.93 0.01 14.86
N SER A 114 6.20 0.43 14.95
CA SER A 114 7.07 0.69 13.79
C SER A 114 7.23 -0.56 12.90
N THR A 115 7.45 -1.73 13.51
CA THR A 115 7.51 -3.04 12.83
C THR A 115 6.21 -3.36 12.09
N ILE A 116 5.06 -3.11 12.73
CA ILE A 116 3.74 -3.32 12.11
C ILE A 116 3.50 -2.34 10.95
N LYS A 117 3.92 -1.08 11.09
CA LYS A 117 3.84 -0.08 10.01
C LYS A 117 4.72 -0.48 8.82
N LEU A 118 5.90 -1.06 9.06
CA LEU A 118 6.76 -1.56 8.00
C LEU A 118 6.12 -2.72 7.23
N MET A 119 5.49 -3.66 7.93
CA MET A 119 4.67 -4.70 7.29
C MET A 119 3.52 -4.12 6.46
N LYS A 120 2.90 -3.02 6.92
CA LYS A 120 1.89 -2.30 6.12
C LYS A 120 2.50 -1.72 4.83
N LYS A 121 3.69 -1.11 4.91
CA LYS A 121 4.42 -0.61 3.72
C LYS A 121 4.70 -1.73 2.72
N TRP A 122 5.11 -2.91 3.20
CA TRP A 122 5.29 -4.10 2.37
C TRP A 122 4.04 -4.47 1.59
N HIS A 123 2.85 -4.46 2.22
CA HIS A 123 1.60 -4.76 1.52
C HIS A 123 1.27 -3.73 0.44
N ILE A 124 1.51 -2.44 0.71
CA ILE A 124 1.28 -1.35 -0.25
C ILE A 124 2.20 -1.53 -1.46
N ALA A 125 3.50 -1.75 -1.23
CA ALA A 125 4.47 -2.02 -2.29
C ALA A 125 4.08 -3.26 -3.11
N ASN A 126 3.71 -4.36 -2.46
CA ASN A 126 3.28 -5.57 -3.18
C ASN A 126 2.00 -5.37 -4.01
N ALA A 127 1.08 -4.51 -3.57
CA ALA A 127 -0.08 -4.14 -4.38
C ALA A 127 0.34 -3.31 -5.61
N ALA A 128 1.27 -2.38 -5.43
CA ALA A 128 1.82 -1.58 -6.51
C ALA A 128 2.56 -2.43 -7.55
N PHE A 129 3.40 -3.38 -7.12
CA PHE A 129 4.08 -4.28 -8.05
C PHE A 129 3.10 -5.10 -8.90
N ARG A 130 2.03 -5.61 -8.27
CA ARG A 130 0.98 -6.34 -9.02
C ARG A 130 0.32 -5.44 -10.07
N ARG A 131 0.05 -4.18 -9.74
CA ARG A 131 -0.49 -3.20 -10.69
C ARG A 131 0.48 -2.93 -11.85
N ILE A 132 1.76 -2.68 -11.55
CA ILE A 132 2.81 -2.45 -12.56
C ILE A 132 2.93 -3.66 -13.50
N ASN A 133 3.04 -4.87 -12.96
CA ASN A 133 3.15 -6.08 -13.77
C ASN A 133 1.89 -6.36 -14.59
N SER A 134 0.71 -6.04 -14.05
CA SER A 134 -0.55 -6.15 -14.80
C SER A 134 -0.63 -5.15 -15.95
N ALA A 135 -0.15 -3.92 -15.73
CA ALA A 135 -0.09 -2.88 -16.75
C ALA A 135 0.88 -3.25 -17.87
N LEU A 136 2.07 -3.75 -17.52
CA LEU A 136 3.05 -4.27 -18.49
C LEU A 136 2.44 -5.39 -19.35
N ALA A 137 1.83 -6.40 -18.70
CA ALA A 137 1.18 -7.49 -19.41
C ALA A 137 0.03 -7.01 -20.30
N TRP A 138 -0.72 -5.98 -19.87
CA TRP A 138 -1.78 -5.40 -20.70
C TRP A 138 -1.22 -4.67 -21.93
N ILE A 139 -0.16 -3.87 -21.77
CA ILE A 139 0.49 -3.15 -22.88
C ILE A 139 1.00 -4.11 -23.96
N ASP A 140 1.55 -5.26 -23.55
CA ASP A 140 2.05 -6.26 -24.49
C ASP A 140 0.92 -6.95 -25.28
N ASN A 141 -0.27 -7.07 -24.70
CA ASN A 141 -1.39 -7.81 -25.27
C ASN A 141 -2.49 -6.94 -25.89
N VAL A 142 -2.46 -5.62 -25.69
CA VAL A 142 -3.49 -4.73 -26.22
C VAL A 142 -3.29 -4.55 -27.73
N ASP A 143 -4.30 -4.98 -28.48
CA ASP A 143 -4.38 -4.75 -29.92
C ASP A 143 -5.21 -3.48 -30.20
N LEU A 144 -4.53 -2.38 -30.48
CA LEU A 144 -5.15 -1.10 -30.84
C LEU A 144 -5.38 -0.97 -32.35
N SER A 145 -5.01 -1.96 -33.17
CA SER A 145 -5.20 -1.90 -34.63
C SER A 145 -6.67 -1.81 -35.04
N ARG A 146 -7.59 -2.17 -34.13
CA ARG A 146 -9.05 -2.11 -34.35
C ARG A 146 -9.65 -0.72 -34.11
N CYS A 147 -8.87 0.24 -33.63
CA CYS A 147 -9.28 1.63 -33.47
C CYS A 147 -8.97 2.41 -34.76
N ASP A 148 -9.82 2.29 -35.77
CA ASP A 148 -9.67 2.93 -37.11
C ASP A 148 -9.82 4.47 -37.13
N ASN A 149 -9.60 5.13 -36.00
CA ASN A 149 -9.70 6.58 -35.91
C ASN A 149 -8.32 7.19 -35.67
N SER A 150 -7.77 7.78 -36.72
CA SER A 150 -6.45 8.43 -36.73
C SER A 150 -6.28 9.50 -35.66
N ASN A 151 -7.37 10.10 -35.16
CA ASN A 151 -7.33 11.07 -34.06
C ASN A 151 -6.93 10.45 -32.71
N PHE A 152 -7.01 9.12 -32.58
CA PHE A 152 -6.58 8.38 -31.39
C PHE A 152 -5.29 7.60 -31.62
N SER A 153 -4.64 7.77 -32.78
CA SER A 153 -3.35 7.16 -33.07
C SER A 153 -2.26 7.84 -32.23
N VAL A 154 -1.79 7.16 -31.20
CA VAL A 154 -0.67 7.61 -30.37
C VAL A 154 0.56 6.80 -30.75
N GLU A 155 1.68 7.47 -30.98
CA GLU A 155 2.96 6.81 -31.22
C GLU A 155 3.34 5.96 -30.00
N ARG A 156 3.74 4.71 -30.23
CA ARG A 156 4.12 3.79 -29.15
C ARG A 156 5.42 4.28 -28.50
N ASP A 157 5.34 4.66 -27.24
CA ASP A 157 6.51 4.96 -26.41
C ASP A 157 7.25 3.65 -26.06
N LEU A 158 8.37 3.41 -26.73
CA LEU A 158 9.20 2.21 -26.54
C LEU A 158 9.81 2.14 -25.13
N ASP A 159 9.97 3.27 -24.45
CA ASP A 159 10.54 3.34 -23.10
C ASP A 159 9.46 3.19 -22.02
N LEU A 160 8.19 3.13 -22.39
CA LEU A 160 7.07 3.04 -21.44
C LEU A 160 7.24 1.88 -20.44
N PRO A 161 7.61 0.64 -20.85
CA PRO A 161 7.84 -0.44 -19.90
C PRO A 161 8.91 -0.13 -18.84
N SER A 162 10.01 0.53 -19.25
CA SER A 162 11.07 0.95 -18.34
C SER A 162 10.58 2.05 -17.39
N LYS A 163 9.87 3.05 -17.92
CA LYS A 163 9.27 4.14 -17.11
C LYS A 163 8.28 3.60 -16.07
N LEU A 164 7.48 2.58 -16.41
CA LEU A 164 6.55 1.95 -15.47
C LEU A 164 7.28 1.25 -14.30
N LYS A 165 8.44 0.63 -14.57
CA LYS A 165 9.22 -0.06 -13.53
C LYS A 165 9.98 0.90 -12.60
N GLU A 166 10.22 2.13 -13.05
CA GLU A 166 10.81 3.23 -12.26
C GLU A 166 9.79 3.99 -11.39
N ILE A 167 8.50 3.67 -11.49
CA ILE A 167 7.48 4.29 -10.62
C ILE A 167 7.79 3.98 -9.16
N LYS A 168 7.81 5.02 -8.33
CA LYS A 168 7.96 4.91 -6.88
C LYS A 168 6.74 4.22 -6.27
N VAL A 169 6.93 3.03 -5.74
CA VAL A 169 5.83 2.10 -5.39
C VAL A 169 5.06 2.45 -4.12
N LEU A 170 5.57 3.42 -3.35
CA LEU A 170 4.92 3.95 -2.15
C LEU A 170 4.21 5.30 -2.40
N THR A 171 4.10 5.74 -3.66
CA THR A 171 3.50 7.02 -4.03
C THR A 171 2.17 6.85 -4.76
N SER A 172 1.37 7.92 -4.82
CA SER A 172 0.11 7.96 -5.57
C SER A 172 0.28 7.84 -7.09
N GLN A 173 1.52 7.88 -7.61
CA GLN A 173 1.78 7.68 -9.03
C GLN A 173 1.31 6.30 -9.52
N VAL A 174 1.32 5.29 -8.63
CA VAL A 174 0.84 3.93 -8.91
C VAL A 174 -0.65 3.92 -9.25
N ASP A 175 -1.45 4.88 -8.77
CA ASP A 175 -2.90 4.90 -9.03
C ASP A 175 -3.23 5.17 -10.50
N VAL A 176 -2.32 5.81 -11.25
CA VAL A 176 -2.48 6.03 -12.70
C VAL A 176 -2.51 4.70 -13.47
N LEU A 177 -1.95 3.63 -12.90
CA LEU A 177 -1.94 2.30 -13.51
C LEU A 177 -3.32 1.65 -13.56
N ASP A 178 -4.30 2.15 -12.81
CA ASP A 178 -5.68 1.63 -12.91
C ASP A 178 -6.29 1.92 -14.31
N ILE A 179 -5.70 2.83 -15.10
CA ILE A 179 -6.02 3.07 -16.52
C ILE A 179 -5.42 1.97 -17.43
N ALA A 180 -4.22 1.49 -17.07
CA ALA A 180 -3.48 0.49 -17.82
C ALA A 180 -3.74 -0.89 -17.21
N GLY A 181 -4.88 -1.49 -17.57
CA GLY A 181 -5.31 -2.79 -17.09
C GLY A 181 -6.82 -2.87 -16.89
N LYS A 182 -7.29 -3.90 -16.19
CA LYS A 182 -8.72 -4.07 -15.83
C LYS A 182 -9.07 -3.37 -14.52
N GLY A 183 -8.38 -2.26 -14.20
CA GLY A 183 -8.62 -1.48 -12.99
C GLY A 183 -9.97 -0.76 -13.04
N LEU A 184 -10.57 -0.52 -11.88
CA LEU A 184 -11.75 0.34 -11.81
C LEU A 184 -11.26 1.79 -11.88
N ILE A 185 -11.69 2.51 -12.90
CA ILE A 185 -11.43 3.95 -13.01
C ILE A 185 -12.41 4.66 -12.08
N THR A 186 -11.92 5.15 -10.94
CA THR A 186 -12.72 5.92 -9.97
C THR A 186 -12.78 7.40 -10.36
N ASP A 187 -13.71 8.14 -9.76
CA ASP A 187 -13.82 9.59 -9.96
C ASP A 187 -12.52 10.33 -9.59
N GLU A 188 -11.84 9.89 -8.53
CA GLU A 188 -10.54 10.44 -8.12
C GLU A 188 -9.47 10.25 -9.20
N ILE A 189 -9.44 9.08 -9.83
CA ILE A 189 -8.49 8.75 -10.89
C ILE A 189 -8.83 9.55 -12.15
N MET A 190 -10.10 9.65 -12.52
CA MET A 190 -10.55 10.52 -13.61
C MET A 190 -10.16 11.96 -13.38
N HIS A 191 -10.36 12.48 -12.17
CA HIS A 191 -9.96 13.84 -11.83
C HIS A 191 -8.45 14.04 -11.98
N LYS A 192 -7.62 13.13 -11.46
CA LYS A 192 -6.15 13.18 -11.63
C LYS A 192 -5.74 13.20 -13.10
N ILE A 193 -6.38 12.40 -13.94
CA ILE A 193 -6.11 12.35 -15.39
C ILE A 193 -6.50 13.67 -16.06
N LEU A 194 -7.74 14.10 -15.86
CA LEU A 194 -8.27 15.29 -16.50
C LEU A 194 -7.49 16.54 -16.07
N ALA A 195 -7.16 16.66 -14.78
CA ALA A 195 -6.34 17.75 -14.27
C ALA A 195 -4.96 17.77 -14.92
N LYS A 196 -4.35 16.60 -15.15
CA LYS A 196 -3.04 16.52 -15.81
C LYS A 196 -3.09 16.86 -17.30
N ILE A 197 -4.14 16.43 -18.02
CA ILE A 197 -4.27 16.65 -19.48
C ILE A 197 -4.76 18.07 -19.81
N PHE A 198 -5.68 18.59 -19.02
CA PHE A 198 -6.43 19.80 -19.32
C PHE A 198 -6.25 20.93 -18.31
N GLY A 199 -5.73 20.67 -17.11
CA GLY A 199 -5.65 21.68 -16.04
C GLY A 199 -4.73 22.86 -16.34
N SER A 200 -3.82 22.73 -17.31
CA SER A 200 -2.97 23.83 -17.79
C SER A 200 -3.48 24.50 -19.07
N LYS A 201 -4.61 24.06 -19.64
CA LYS A 201 -5.17 24.63 -20.87
C LYS A 201 -6.11 25.78 -20.54
N ASP A 202 -5.85 26.94 -21.16
CA ASP A 202 -6.74 28.10 -21.05
C ASP A 202 -8.16 27.77 -21.49
N GLY A 203 -9.14 28.24 -20.71
CA GLY A 203 -10.57 28.03 -20.96
C GLY A 203 -11.14 26.69 -20.50
N ILE A 204 -10.33 25.80 -19.89
CA ILE A 204 -10.81 24.54 -19.32
C ILE A 204 -10.56 24.52 -17.81
N THR A 205 -11.61 24.25 -17.02
CA THR A 205 -11.50 24.04 -15.57
C THR A 205 -11.93 22.62 -15.24
N VAL A 206 -11.04 21.87 -14.59
CA VAL A 206 -11.31 20.51 -14.14
C VAL A 206 -11.77 20.55 -12.68
N PHE A 207 -13.02 20.18 -12.44
CA PHE A 207 -13.59 20.11 -11.10
C PHE A 207 -13.46 18.71 -10.52
N ASP A 208 -13.29 18.62 -9.20
CA ASP A 208 -13.46 17.35 -8.50
C ASP A 208 -14.95 17.04 -8.42
N SER A 209 -15.34 15.84 -8.86
CA SER A 209 -16.71 15.34 -8.77
C SER A 209 -17.29 15.40 -7.34
N SER A 210 -16.44 15.31 -6.30
CA SER A 210 -16.86 15.44 -4.91
C SER A 210 -17.44 16.83 -4.58
N THR A 211 -17.07 17.84 -5.37
CA THR A 211 -17.59 19.22 -5.25
C THR A 211 -18.92 19.42 -5.97
N LEU A 212 -19.30 18.48 -6.85
CA LEU A 212 -20.59 18.50 -7.52
C LEU A 212 -21.63 17.89 -6.58
N GLY A 213 -22.54 18.71 -6.09
CA GLY A 213 -23.62 18.24 -5.22
C GLY A 213 -24.41 17.11 -5.90
N THR A 214 -24.49 15.96 -5.23
CA THR A 214 -25.22 14.80 -5.74
C THR A 214 -26.72 15.07 -5.70
N VAL A 215 -27.42 14.70 -6.78
CA VAL A 215 -28.88 14.70 -6.80
C VAL A 215 -29.32 13.32 -6.35
N VAL A 216 -29.81 13.23 -5.11
CA VAL A 216 -30.47 12.03 -4.59
C VAL A 216 -31.95 12.36 -4.45
N ASP A 217 -32.81 11.55 -5.07
CA ASP A 217 -34.26 11.72 -5.07
C ASP A 217 -34.75 13.11 -5.54
N GLY A 218 -34.15 13.64 -6.61
CA GLY A 218 -34.54 14.93 -7.19
C GLY A 218 -34.17 16.15 -6.36
N LYS A 219 -33.40 15.99 -5.26
CA LYS A 219 -32.90 17.11 -4.44
C LYS A 219 -31.37 17.17 -4.51
N ARG A 220 -30.85 18.35 -4.84
CA ARG A 220 -29.41 18.64 -4.89
C ARG A 220 -28.87 18.73 -3.45
N ARG A 221 -27.95 17.85 -3.08
CA ARG A 221 -27.21 17.92 -1.81
C ARG A 221 -25.76 18.27 -2.11
N THR A 222 -25.34 19.47 -1.77
CA THR A 222 -23.91 19.82 -1.66
C THR A 222 -23.49 19.57 -0.23
N GLU A 223 -22.62 18.59 0.02
CA GLU A 223 -21.92 18.52 1.31
C GLU A 223 -21.01 19.75 1.39
N ARG A 224 -21.37 20.72 2.25
CA ARG A 224 -20.47 21.81 2.62
C ARG A 224 -19.30 21.17 3.39
N ALA A 225 -18.13 21.12 2.77
CA ALA A 225 -16.89 20.91 3.48
C ALA A 225 -16.75 22.03 4.52
N TYR A 226 -16.80 21.67 5.80
CA TYR A 226 -16.35 22.55 6.87
C TYR A 226 -14.81 22.50 6.92
N THR A 227 -14.23 23.70 7.05
CA THR A 227 -12.83 24.07 7.28
C THR A 227 -11.96 23.05 8.01
#